data_AF-A0A3D4B3V7-F1
#
_entry.id   AF-A0A3D4B3V7-F1
#
_cell.length_a   1.000
_cell.length_b   1.000
_cell.length_c   1.000
_cell.angle_alpha   90.00
_cell.angle_beta   90.00
_cell.angle_gamma   90.00
#
_symmetry.space_group_name_H-M   'P 1'
#
loop_
_entity.id
_entity.type
_entity.pdbx_description
1 polymer ?
#
loop_
_entity_poly.entity_id
_entity_poly.type
_entity_poly.pdbx_seq_one_letter_code
_entity_poly.pdbx_strand_id
1 'polypeptide(L)'
;MNAGELEQGLEKIRRSPQDNGTVEMIVRRPDVDEREILVQAELDMVQGLVGDTWMSRGSSRTSDGSAHPDMQLNIMNARVIALVATSREQWPLAGDQL
;
A
#
# COMPACT_ATOMS: atom_id res chain seq x y z
N MET A 1 7.00 15.39 12.36
CA MET A 1 7.34 14.11 13.00
C MET A 1 8.84 14.01 13.16
N ASN A 2 9.36 13.71 14.35
CA ASN A 2 10.79 13.53 14.64
C ASN A 2 11.10 12.06 15.01
N ALA A 3 12.38 11.74 15.20
CA ALA A 3 12.81 10.38 15.53
C ALA A 3 12.22 9.85 16.85
N GLY A 4 12.12 10.70 17.88
CA GLY A 4 11.56 10.31 19.18
C GLY A 4 10.06 9.98 19.11
N GLU A 5 9.29 10.71 18.31
CA GLU A 5 7.87 10.43 18.05
C GLU A 5 7.68 9.08 17.33
N LEU A 6 8.57 8.76 16.38
CA LEU A 6 8.58 7.47 15.70
C LEU A 6 8.88 6.32 16.67
N GLU A 7 9.90 6.48 17.53
CA GLU A 7 10.29 5.48 18.52
C GLU A 7 9.17 5.17 19.51
N GLN A 8 8.45 6.20 19.97
CA GLN A 8 7.30 6.03 20.88
C GLN A 8 6.16 5.22 20.25
N GLY A 9 5.97 5.34 18.93
CA GLY A 9 4.95 4.59 18.19
C GLY A 9 5.28 3.10 17.96
N LEU A 10 6.55 2.69 18.10
CA LEU A 10 7.01 1.34 17.77
C LEU A 10 6.33 0.25 18.61
N GLU A 11 6.08 0.52 19.89
CA GLU A 11 5.48 -0.48 20.79
C GLU A 11 4.08 -0.89 20.31
N LYS A 12 3.29 0.06 19.81
CA LYS A 12 1.97 -0.24 19.22
C LYS A 12 2.10 -1.07 17.94
N ILE A 13 3.09 -0.78 17.11
CA ILE A 13 3.34 -1.51 15.85
C ILE A 13 3.77 -2.95 16.15
N ARG A 14 4.66 -3.18 17.13
CA ARG A 14 5.14 -4.52 17.52
C ARG A 14 4.03 -5.44 18.02
N ARG A 15 2.94 -4.89 18.53
CA ARG A 15 1.73 -5.65 18.94
C ARG A 15 0.79 -5.97 17.77
N SER A 16 1.25 -5.79 16.53
CA SER A 16 0.47 -6.25 15.37
C SER A 16 0.27 -7.76 15.41
N PRO A 17 -0.93 -8.26 15.09
CA PRO A 17 -1.12 -9.69 14.98
C PRO A 17 -0.26 -10.25 13.84
N GLN A 18 0.26 -11.46 14.04
CA GLN A 18 1.17 -12.09 13.08
C GLN A 18 0.41 -12.84 11.98
N ASP A 19 -0.69 -13.50 12.34
CA ASP A 19 -1.39 -14.41 11.43
C ASP A 19 -2.67 -13.83 10.84
N ASN A 20 -3.50 -13.17 11.67
CA ASN A 20 -4.82 -12.70 11.28
C ASN A 20 -4.99 -11.21 11.58
N GLY A 21 -5.43 -10.44 10.60
CA GLY A 21 -5.64 -9.01 10.74
C GLY A 21 -6.86 -8.52 9.96
N THR A 22 -7.18 -7.24 10.16
CA THR A 22 -8.25 -6.55 9.45
C THR A 22 -7.66 -5.72 8.33
N VAL A 23 -8.30 -5.76 7.15
CA VAL A 23 -8.02 -4.80 6.08
C VAL A 23 -8.70 -3.49 6.44
N GLU A 24 -7.90 -2.49 6.78
CA GLU A 24 -8.38 -1.17 7.23
C GLU A 24 -8.72 -0.21 6.08
N MET A 25 -8.09 -0.40 4.91
CA MET A 25 -8.28 0.43 3.74
C MET A 25 -7.81 -0.32 2.50
N ILE A 26 -8.57 -0.20 1.42
CA ILE A 26 -8.18 -0.66 0.08
C ILE A 26 -7.98 0.57 -0.78
N VAL A 27 -6.83 0.66 -1.44
CA VAL A 27 -6.49 1.77 -2.34
C VAL A 27 -6.11 1.20 -3.70
N ARG A 28 -6.75 1.70 -4.74
CA ARG A 28 -6.44 1.40 -6.14
C ARG A 28 -5.81 2.62 -6.81
N ARG A 29 -4.81 2.40 -7.68
CA ARG A 29 -4.15 3.45 -8.48
C ARG A 29 -4.47 3.25 -9.96
N PRO A 30 -5.55 3.86 -10.47
CA PRO A 30 -5.97 3.68 -11.87
C PRO A 30 -5.07 4.41 -12.87
N ASP A 31 -4.35 5.45 -12.45
CA ASP A 31 -3.32 6.16 -13.23
C ASP A 31 -2.24 6.76 -12.30
N VAL A 32 -1.23 7.40 -12.90
CA VAL A 32 -0.25 8.25 -12.20
C VAL A 32 -0.99 9.32 -11.39
N ASP A 33 -0.57 9.51 -10.14
CA ASP A 33 -1.15 10.46 -9.18
C ASP A 33 -2.64 10.23 -8.81
N GLU A 34 -3.30 9.23 -9.39
CA GLU A 34 -4.69 8.90 -9.05
C GLU A 34 -4.78 7.87 -7.92
N ARG A 35 -5.74 8.08 -7.01
CA ARG A 35 -6.03 7.20 -5.88
C ARG A 35 -7.53 7.05 -5.71
N GLU A 36 -7.98 5.81 -5.59
CA GLU A 36 -9.36 5.48 -5.27
C GLU A 36 -9.43 4.63 -4.01
N ILE A 37 -10.23 5.07 -3.03
CA ILE A 37 -10.53 4.28 -1.83
C ILE A 37 -11.73 3.38 -2.15
N LEU A 38 -11.57 2.08 -1.92
CA LEU A 38 -12.60 1.09 -2.21
C LEU A 38 -13.12 0.45 -0.92
N VAL A 39 -14.42 0.15 -0.90
CA VAL A 39 -15.04 -0.68 0.15
C VAL A 39 -14.78 -2.16 -0.11
N GLN A 40 -14.70 -2.56 -1.38
CA GLN A 40 -14.42 -3.91 -1.84
C GLN A 40 -13.62 -3.84 -3.14
N ALA A 41 -12.75 -4.83 -3.36
CA ALA A 41 -12.04 -5.00 -4.63
C ALA A 41 -11.84 -6.47 -4.98
N GLU A 42 -11.48 -6.72 -6.23
CA GLU A 42 -11.20 -8.04 -6.79
C GLU A 42 -9.70 -8.22 -7.01
N LEU A 43 -9.20 -9.39 -6.62
CA LEU A 43 -7.84 -9.83 -6.89
C LEU A 43 -7.87 -10.95 -7.92
N ASP A 44 -7.08 -10.77 -8.97
CA ASP A 44 -6.88 -11.75 -10.04
C ASP A 44 -5.40 -12.15 -10.11
N MET A 45 -5.14 -13.43 -10.39
CA MET A 45 -3.77 -13.97 -10.39
C MET A 45 -2.89 -13.39 -11.51
N VAL A 46 -3.51 -12.86 -12.58
CA VAL A 46 -2.81 -12.30 -13.74
C VAL A 46 -2.78 -10.77 -13.67
N GLN A 47 -3.91 -10.15 -13.34
CA GLN A 47 -4.06 -8.69 -13.34
C GLN A 47 -3.70 -8.02 -12.02
N GLY A 48 -3.54 -8.79 -10.92
CA GLY A 48 -3.36 -8.24 -9.58
C GLY A 48 -4.66 -7.64 -9.05
N LEU A 49 -4.59 -6.45 -8.46
CA LEU A 49 -5.79 -5.68 -8.09
C LEU A 49 -6.47 -5.15 -9.36
N VAL A 50 -7.69 -5.61 -9.64
CA VAL A 50 -8.39 -5.25 -10.89
C VAL A 50 -8.61 -3.74 -10.99
N GLY A 51 -8.06 -3.15 -12.05
CA GLY A 51 -8.06 -1.71 -12.32
C GLY A 51 -6.92 -0.92 -11.68
N ASP A 52 -5.97 -1.57 -10.99
CA ASP A 52 -4.70 -0.93 -10.61
C ASP A 52 -3.73 -0.90 -11.81
N THR A 53 -2.86 0.10 -11.82
CA THR A 53 -1.85 0.30 -12.87
C THR A 53 -0.69 -0.67 -12.81
N TRP A 54 -0.57 -1.53 -11.79
CA TRP A 54 0.58 -2.45 -11.66
C TRP A 54 0.92 -3.17 -12.98
N MET A 55 -0.07 -3.76 -13.64
CA MET A 55 0.15 -4.57 -14.84
C MET A 55 0.61 -3.73 -16.04
N SER A 56 0.00 -2.55 -16.24
CA SER A 56 0.30 -1.65 -17.36
C SER A 56 1.58 -0.85 -17.16
N ARG A 57 1.97 -0.57 -15.91
CA ARG A 57 3.16 0.20 -15.56
C ARG A 57 4.46 -0.53 -15.88
N GLY A 58 4.45 -1.87 -15.92
CA GLY A 58 5.64 -2.67 -16.16
C GLY A 58 6.66 -2.60 -15.02
N SER A 59 7.86 -3.15 -15.26
CA SER A 59 8.94 -3.13 -14.27
C SER A 59 10.31 -3.10 -14.93
N SER A 60 11.23 -2.31 -14.38
CA SER A 60 12.65 -2.38 -14.76
C SER A 60 13.37 -3.61 -14.22
N ARG A 61 12.70 -4.41 -13.37
CA ARG A 61 13.25 -5.64 -12.78
C ARG A 61 13.05 -6.88 -13.64
N THR A 62 12.22 -6.81 -14.67
CA THR A 62 12.05 -7.86 -15.66
C THR A 62 12.84 -7.51 -16.92
N SER A 63 13.40 -8.50 -17.59
CA SER A 63 14.22 -8.29 -18.80
C SER A 63 13.40 -7.82 -20.01
N ASP A 64 12.10 -8.11 -20.02
CA ASP A 64 11.17 -7.76 -21.09
C ASP A 64 10.34 -6.51 -20.78
N GLY A 65 10.57 -5.87 -19.63
CA GLY A 65 9.83 -4.68 -19.19
C GLY A 65 8.42 -4.97 -18.65
N SER A 66 7.99 -6.24 -18.63
CA SER A 66 6.69 -6.64 -18.10
C SER A 66 6.57 -6.37 -16.60
N ALA A 67 5.34 -6.31 -16.08
CA ALA A 67 5.12 -6.13 -14.65
C ALA A 67 5.69 -7.32 -13.87
N HIS A 68 6.43 -7.04 -12.79
CA HIS A 68 7.06 -8.09 -12.00
C HIS A 68 6.00 -8.85 -11.17
N PRO A 69 5.85 -10.18 -11.34
CA PRO A 69 4.75 -10.95 -10.73
C PRO A 69 4.75 -10.89 -9.20
N ASP A 70 5.92 -10.90 -8.56
CA ASP A 70 6.00 -10.78 -7.08
C ASP A 70 5.72 -9.38 -6.53
N MET A 71 5.32 -8.42 -7.39
CA MET A 71 5.04 -7.03 -7.00
C MET A 71 3.59 -6.61 -7.31
N GLN A 72 2.69 -7.59 -7.48
CA GLN A 72 1.27 -7.38 -7.80
C GLN A 72 0.52 -6.52 -6.77
N LEU A 73 0.89 -6.63 -5.50
CA LEU A 73 0.23 -5.96 -4.39
C LEU A 73 1.24 -5.35 -3.42
N ASN A 74 0.90 -4.16 -2.92
CA ASN A 74 1.59 -3.54 -1.81
C ASN A 74 0.71 -3.68 -0.56
N ILE A 75 1.29 -4.20 0.52
CA ILE A 75 0.63 -4.28 1.83
C ILE A 75 1.40 -3.41 2.80
N MET A 76 0.70 -2.51 3.49
CA MET A 76 1.25 -1.68 4.55
C MET A 76 0.51 -1.94 5.86
N ASN A 77 1.26 -2.11 6.94
CA ASN A 77 0.66 -2.26 8.26
C ASN A 77 -0.09 -0.98 8.64
N ALA A 78 -1.39 -1.11 8.95
CA ALA A 78 -2.25 0.02 9.30
C ALA A 78 -1.72 0.85 10.49
N ARG A 79 -1.03 0.22 11.45
CA ARG A 79 -0.44 0.90 12.61
C ARG A 79 0.80 1.72 12.23
N VAL A 80 1.54 1.30 11.21
CA VAL A 80 2.67 2.06 10.68
C VAL A 80 2.17 3.29 9.94
N ILE A 81 1.20 3.14 9.03
CA ILE A 81 0.66 4.31 8.31
C ILE A 81 -0.05 5.28 9.26
N ALA A 82 -0.73 4.79 10.30
CA ALA A 82 -1.29 5.62 11.35
C ALA A 82 -0.25 6.46 12.12
N LEU A 83 0.99 5.99 12.19
CA LEU A 83 2.08 6.71 12.82
C LEU A 83 2.70 7.75 11.88
N VAL A 84 2.89 7.39 10.60
CA VAL A 84 3.65 8.23 9.67
C VAL A 84 2.80 9.22 8.86
N ALA A 85 1.52 8.93 8.64
CA ALA A 85 0.59 9.87 8.03
C ALA A 85 0.01 10.82 9.08
N THR A 86 -0.18 12.09 8.73
CA THR A 86 -0.72 13.11 9.65
C THR A 86 -2.18 12.83 10.01
N SER A 87 -2.94 12.20 9.11
CA SER A 87 -4.34 11.84 9.31
C SER A 87 -4.75 10.62 8.49
N ARG A 88 -5.93 10.04 8.77
CA ARG A 88 -6.44 8.85 8.04
C ARG A 88 -6.75 9.18 6.58
N GLU A 89 -7.16 10.40 6.30
CA GLU A 89 -7.46 10.91 4.96
C GLU A 89 -6.21 10.94 4.06
N GLN A 90 -5.02 11.01 4.66
CA GLN A 90 -3.74 10.98 3.93
C GLN A 90 -3.20 9.57 3.68
N TRP A 91 -3.80 8.53 4.26
CA TRP A 91 -3.33 7.15 4.07
C TRP A 91 -3.27 6.70 2.60
N PRO A 92 -4.21 7.08 1.71
CA PRO A 92 -4.14 6.69 0.30
C PRO A 92 -2.93 7.24 -0.45
N LEU A 93 -2.31 8.31 0.07
CA LEU A 93 -1.13 8.96 -0.50
C LEU A 93 0.18 8.32 -0.04
N ALA A 94 0.12 7.29 0.80
CA ALA A 94 1.31 6.61 1.29
C ALA A 94 2.18 6.10 0.14
N GLY A 95 3.45 6.49 0.14
CA GLY A 95 4.42 6.10 -0.88
C GLY A 95 4.40 6.96 -2.15
N ASP A 96 3.60 8.03 -2.19
CA ASP A 96 3.72 9.06 -3.21
C ASP A 96 4.84 10.07 -2.85
N GLN A 97 5.51 10.62 -3.87
CA GLN A 97 6.47 11.72 -3.67
C GLN A 97 5.71 13.04 -3.84
N LEU A 98 5.46 13.72 -2.72
CA LEU A 98 4.96 15.11 -2.71
C LEU A 98 6.12 16.10 -2.85
#